data_AF-A0A2D9CHQ6-F1
#
_entry.id   AF-A0A2D9CHQ6-F1
#
_cell.length_a   1.000
_cell.length_b   1.000
_cell.length_c   1.000
_cell.angle_alpha   90.00
_cell.angle_beta   90.00
_cell.angle_gamma   90.00
#
_symmetry.space_group_name_H-M   'P 1'
#
loop_
_entity.id
_entity.type
_entity.pdbx_description
1 polymer ?
#
loop_
_entity_poly.entity_id
_entity_poly.type
_entity_poly.pdbx_seq_one_letter_code
_entity_poly.pdbx_strand_id
1 'polypeptide(L)'
;MTNFQDADTDGNGLIDKSEWDSLALEDRRRRLDDEDAQRDAQRRMAWFCLAGMLAYPFLVLLCSMIGADKAADIIGSMASIYFLSVAGIVGVFFGVTNMSKKEVKGNNG
;
A
#
# COMPACT_ATOMS: atom_id res chain seq x y z
N MET A 1 -14.24 18.03 -8.76
CA MET A 1 -15.16 19.11 -8.37
C MET A 1 -16.54 18.61 -8.73
N THR A 2 -17.31 18.19 -7.74
CA THR A 2 -18.71 17.82 -7.96
C THR A 2 -19.46 19.08 -8.37
N ASN A 3 -20.10 19.05 -9.54
CA ASN A 3 -20.91 20.16 -10.00
C ASN A 3 -22.12 20.29 -9.08
N PHE A 4 -22.51 21.52 -8.74
CA PHE A 4 -23.71 21.78 -7.93
C PHE A 4 -24.97 21.10 -8.48
N GLN A 5 -25.02 20.87 -9.79
CA GLN A 5 -26.10 20.18 -10.49
C GLN A 5 -26.17 18.66 -10.23
N ASP A 6 -25.09 18.03 -9.79
CA ASP A 6 -25.08 16.59 -9.48
C ASP A 6 -25.48 16.32 -8.01
N ALA A 7 -25.38 17.33 -7.14
CA ALA A 7 -25.75 17.26 -5.73
C ALA A 7 -27.22 17.68 -5.49
N ASP A 8 -27.73 18.55 -6.35
CA ASP A 8 -29.11 19.03 -6.39
C ASP A 8 -29.93 18.09 -7.29
N THR A 9 -30.45 17.00 -6.69
CA THR A 9 -31.24 15.96 -7.36
C THR A 9 -32.67 16.45 -7.64
N ASP A 10 -33.15 17.46 -6.90
CA ASP A 10 -34.49 18.04 -7.05
C ASP A 10 -34.53 19.35 -7.87
N GLY A 11 -33.37 19.94 -8.17
CA GLY A 11 -33.20 21.12 -9.02
C GLY A 11 -33.62 22.43 -8.37
N ASN A 12 -33.68 22.50 -7.04
CA ASN A 12 -34.21 23.65 -6.31
C ASN A 12 -33.17 24.78 -6.07
N GLY A 13 -31.90 24.58 -6.38
CA GLY A 13 -30.82 25.55 -6.20
C GLY A 13 -30.25 25.63 -4.77
N LEU A 14 -30.77 24.84 -3.83
CA LEU A 14 -30.31 24.66 -2.45
C LEU A 14 -30.20 23.16 -2.13
N ILE A 15 -29.03 22.70 -1.69
CA ILE A 15 -28.85 21.31 -1.29
C ILE A 15 -29.62 21.07 0.01
N ASP A 16 -30.70 20.30 -0.05
CA ASP A 16 -31.54 20.00 1.11
C ASP A 16 -30.86 18.96 2.02
N LYS A 17 -31.29 18.88 3.28
CA LYS A 17 -30.68 18.02 4.29
C LYS A 17 -30.72 16.53 3.91
N SER A 18 -31.68 16.15 3.07
CA SER A 18 -31.81 14.77 2.54
C SER A 18 -30.77 14.43 1.48
N GLU A 19 -30.37 15.41 0.66
CA GLU A 19 -29.36 15.27 -0.39
C GLU A 19 -27.94 15.25 0.19
N TRP A 20 -27.72 16.02 1.27
CA TRP A 20 -26.50 15.89 2.06
C TRP A 20 -26.32 14.49 2.68
N ASP A 21 -27.41 13.88 3.14
CA ASP A 21 -27.37 12.55 3.76
C ASP A 21 -27.13 11.44 2.70
N SER A 22 -27.69 11.59 1.50
CA SER A 22 -27.42 10.66 0.38
C SER A 22 -25.97 10.75 -0.11
N LEU A 23 -25.44 11.97 -0.26
CA LEU A 23 -24.02 12.20 -0.56
C LEU A 23 -23.10 11.62 0.51
N ALA A 24 -23.43 11.81 1.80
CA ALA A 24 -22.65 11.24 2.91
C ALA A 24 -22.68 9.70 2.91
N LEU A 25 -23.81 9.09 2.54
CA LEU A 25 -23.93 7.64 2.38
C LEU A 25 -23.11 7.12 1.19
N GLU A 26 -23.11 7.81 0.07
CA GLU A 26 -22.28 7.45 -1.09
C GLU A 26 -20.78 7.58 -0.79
N ASP A 27 -20.35 8.67 -0.15
CA ASP A 27 -18.96 8.85 0.27
C ASP A 27 -18.53 7.75 1.25
N ARG A 28 -19.40 7.38 2.19
CA ARG A 28 -19.12 6.27 3.11
C ARG A 28 -18.97 4.94 2.37
N ARG A 29 -19.78 4.70 1.35
CA ARG A 29 -19.71 3.48 0.53
C ARG A 29 -18.43 3.43 -0.29
N ARG A 30 -18.06 4.52 -0.98
CA ARG A 30 -16.79 4.59 -1.75
C ARG A 30 -15.57 4.40 -0.86
N ARG A 31 -15.57 4.96 0.35
CA ARG A 31 -14.49 4.76 1.32
C ARG A 31 -14.33 3.31 1.74
N LEU A 32 -15.44 2.58 1.91
CA LEU A 32 -15.39 1.14 2.25
C LEU A 32 -14.84 0.32 1.08
N ASP A 33 -15.27 0.62 -0.16
CA ASP A 33 -14.76 -0.05 -1.35
C ASP A 33 -13.25 0.22 -1.56
N ASP A 34 -12.80 1.46 -1.35
CA ASP A 34 -11.38 1.82 -1.40
C ASP A 34 -10.56 1.11 -0.30
N GLU A 35 -11.10 0.98 0.91
CA GLU A 35 -10.43 0.26 2.01
C GLU A 35 -10.23 -1.22 1.70
N ASP A 36 -11.23 -1.88 1.12
CA ASP A 36 -11.12 -3.29 0.75
C ASP A 36 -10.18 -3.49 -0.45
N ALA A 37 -10.20 -2.59 -1.45
CA ALA A 37 -9.26 -2.62 -2.56
C ALA A 37 -7.80 -2.45 -2.08
N GLN A 38 -7.54 -1.58 -1.10
CA GLN A 38 -6.22 -1.41 -0.51
C GLN A 38 -5.72 -2.68 0.21
N ARG A 39 -6.61 -3.42 0.88
CA ARG A 39 -6.23 -4.66 1.60
C ARG A 39 -5.81 -5.75 0.63
N ASP A 40 -6.52 -5.88 -0.48
CA ASP A 40 -6.17 -6.86 -1.52
C ASP A 40 -4.90 -6.47 -2.27
N ALA A 41 -4.71 -5.18 -2.55
CA ALA A 41 -3.46 -4.66 -3.10
C ALA A 41 -2.27 -4.95 -2.17
N GLN A 42 -2.40 -4.67 -0.87
CA GLN A 42 -1.36 -4.96 0.12
C GLN A 42 -1.02 -6.45 0.20
N ARG A 43 -2.03 -7.34 0.16
CA ARG A 43 -1.78 -8.79 0.18
C ARG A 43 -1.01 -9.25 -1.05
N ARG A 44 -1.36 -8.76 -2.24
CA ARG A 44 -0.64 -9.08 -3.48
C ARG A 44 0.79 -8.53 -3.47
N MET A 45 0.98 -7.30 -2.99
CA MET A 45 2.31 -6.70 -2.85
C MET A 45 3.17 -7.42 -1.82
N ALA A 46 2.60 -7.81 -0.68
CA ALA A 46 3.31 -8.53 0.37
C ALA A 46 3.89 -9.85 -0.15
N TRP A 47 3.15 -10.60 -0.96
CA TRP A 47 3.65 -11.82 -1.60
C TRP A 47 4.83 -11.56 -2.54
N PHE A 48 4.79 -10.46 -3.30
CA PHE A 48 5.91 -10.07 -4.16
C PHE A 48 7.16 -9.68 -3.35
N CYS A 49 6.98 -8.93 -2.27
CA CYS A 49 8.07 -8.58 -1.34
C CYS A 49 8.66 -9.83 -0.67
N LEU A 50 7.82 -10.77 -0.21
CA LEU A 50 8.24 -12.03 0.40
C LEU A 50 9.04 -12.89 -0.61
N ALA A 51 8.56 -13.00 -1.85
CA ALA A 51 9.26 -13.71 -2.91
C ALA A 51 10.61 -13.05 -3.25
N GLY A 52 10.65 -11.72 -3.36
CA GLY A 52 11.87 -10.96 -3.64
C GLY A 52 12.91 -11.07 -2.52
N MET A 53 12.48 -11.06 -1.26
CA MET A 53 13.39 -11.22 -0.11
C MET A 53 14.02 -12.62 -0.05
N LEU A 54 13.30 -13.65 -0.53
CA LEU A 54 13.82 -15.02 -0.61
C LEU A 54 14.69 -15.27 -1.85
N ALA A 55 14.57 -14.45 -2.89
CA ALA A 55 15.33 -14.61 -4.13
C ALA A 55 16.85 -14.45 -3.90
N TYR A 56 17.28 -13.49 -3.08
CA TYR A 56 18.69 -13.27 -2.78
C TYR A 56 19.38 -14.49 -2.14
N PRO A 57 18.89 -15.06 -1.01
CA PRO A 57 19.51 -16.26 -0.44
C PRO A 57 19.39 -17.48 -1.36
N PHE A 58 18.33 -17.59 -2.16
CA PHE A 58 18.18 -18.66 -3.15
C PHE A 58 19.26 -18.60 -4.24
N LEU A 59 19.58 -17.39 -4.74
CA LEU A 59 20.64 -17.19 -5.72
C LEU A 59 22.04 -17.44 -5.14
N VAL A 60 22.28 -17.05 -3.87
CA VAL A 60 23.54 -17.36 -3.16
C VAL A 60 23.73 -18.87 -3.04
N LEU A 61 22.66 -19.60 -2.68
CA LEU A 61 22.68 -21.05 -2.58
C LEU A 61 22.95 -21.72 -3.94
N LEU A 62 22.32 -21.23 -5.01
CA LEU A 62 22.60 -21.66 -6.40
C LEU A 62 24.06 -21.43 -6.81
N CYS A 63 24.64 -20.28 -6.46
CA CYS A 63 26.05 -19.97 -6.73
C CYS A 63 27.00 -20.96 -6.04
N SER A 64 26.72 -21.31 -4.78
CA SER A 64 27.48 -22.33 -4.05
C SER A 64 27.31 -23.73 -4.68
N MET A 65 26.11 -24.09 -5.14
CA MET A 65 25.89 -25.38 -5.83
C MET A 65 26.62 -25.51 -7.17
N ILE A 66 26.90 -24.40 -7.87
CA ILE A 66 27.65 -24.38 -9.13
C ILE A 66 29.17 -24.34 -8.88
N GLY A 67 29.61 -24.30 -7.62
CA GLY A 67 31.04 -24.27 -7.24
C GLY A 67 31.67 -22.89 -7.32
N ALA A 68 30.86 -21.82 -7.36
CA ALA A 68 31.33 -20.44 -7.37
C ALA A 68 31.55 -19.90 -5.94
N ASP A 69 32.33 -20.63 -5.12
CA ASP A 69 32.47 -20.36 -3.68
C ASP A 69 33.03 -18.95 -3.39
N LYS A 70 33.97 -18.47 -4.23
CA LYS A 70 34.49 -17.09 -4.15
C LYS A 70 33.41 -16.03 -4.37
N ALA A 71 32.46 -16.28 -5.27
CA ALA A 71 31.35 -15.36 -5.53
C ALA A 71 30.32 -15.42 -4.39
N ALA A 72 30.04 -16.62 -3.88
CA ALA A 72 29.16 -16.82 -2.73
C ALA A 72 29.68 -16.12 -1.46
N ASP A 73 30.98 -16.19 -1.19
CA ASP A 73 31.60 -15.51 -0.03
C ASP A 73 31.52 -13.98 -0.15
N ILE A 74 31.85 -13.42 -1.32
CA ILE A 74 31.79 -11.97 -1.55
C ILE A 74 30.35 -11.48 -1.43
N ILE A 75 29.41 -12.15 -2.09
CA ILE A 75 27.99 -11.78 -2.05
C ILE A 75 27.46 -11.96 -0.62
N GLY A 76 27.73 -13.09 0.03
CA GLY A 76 27.32 -13.37 1.41
C GLY A 76 27.83 -12.35 2.42
N SER A 77 29.06 -11.84 2.24
CA SER A 77 29.62 -10.79 3.10
C SER A 77 28.87 -9.45 3.03
N MET A 78 28.15 -9.20 1.94
CA MET A 78 27.34 -8.01 1.73
C MET A 78 25.86 -8.21 2.13
N ALA A 79 25.45 -9.44 2.46
CA ALA A 79 24.06 -9.78 2.72
C ALA A 79 23.42 -8.89 3.78
N SER A 80 24.14 -8.58 4.86
CA SER A 80 23.66 -7.72 5.95
C SER A 80 23.23 -6.34 5.48
N ILE A 81 23.99 -5.71 4.57
CA ILE A 81 23.71 -4.38 4.03
C ILE A 81 22.52 -4.43 3.06
N TYR A 82 22.41 -5.48 2.25
CA TYR A 82 21.25 -5.69 1.36
C TYR A 82 19.96 -5.86 2.15
N PHE A 83 19.93 -6.77 3.15
CA PHE A 83 18.74 -6.99 3.97
C PHE A 83 18.34 -5.75 4.77
N LEU A 84 19.31 -5.03 5.34
CA LEU A 84 19.06 -3.78 6.05
C LEU A 84 18.45 -2.72 5.12
N SER A 85 18.96 -2.58 3.90
CA SER A 85 18.48 -1.60 2.93
C SER A 85 17.06 -1.91 2.45
N VAL A 86 16.79 -3.18 2.13
CA VAL A 86 15.45 -3.64 1.72
C VAL A 86 14.44 -3.46 2.86
N ALA A 87 14.81 -3.84 4.08
CA ALA A 87 13.97 -3.63 5.27
C ALA A 87 13.66 -2.14 5.50
N GLY A 88 14.64 -1.25 5.27
CA GLY A 88 14.45 0.20 5.35
C GLY A 88 13.42 0.72 4.35
N ILE A 89 13.57 0.36 3.07
CA ILE A 89 12.65 0.81 2.01
C ILE A 89 11.23 0.28 2.26
N VAL A 90 11.11 -1.01 2.60
CA VAL A 90 9.83 -1.65 2.93
C VAL A 90 9.21 -0.99 4.17
N GLY A 91 10.01 -0.73 5.21
CA GLY A 91 9.57 -0.05 6.42
C GLY A 91 9.04 1.36 6.15
N VAL A 92 9.71 2.14 5.30
CA VAL A 92 9.22 3.47 4.87
C VAL A 92 7.91 3.33 4.10
N PHE A 93 7.79 2.38 3.17
CA PHE A 93 6.57 2.19 2.38
C PHE A 93 5.36 1.82 3.26
N PHE A 94 5.54 0.87 4.18
CA PHE A 94 4.49 0.49 5.14
C PHE A 94 4.23 1.59 6.19
N GLY A 95 5.24 2.37 6.57
CA GLY A 95 5.11 3.50 7.48
C GLY A 95 4.28 4.64 6.89
N VAL A 96 4.57 5.04 5.65
CA VAL A 96 3.84 6.11 4.93
C VAL A 96 2.39 5.72 4.68
N THR A 97 2.12 4.48 4.27
CA THR A 97 0.74 4.00 4.03
C THR A 97 -0.11 3.98 5.31
N ASN A 98 0.47 3.58 6.45
CA ASN A 98 -0.23 3.64 7.74
C ASN A 98 -0.42 5.08 8.26
N MET A 99 0.55 5.97 8.03
CA MET A 99 0.42 7.39 8.38
C MET A 99 -0.67 8.07 7.56
N SER A 100 -0.72 7.83 6.25
CA SER A 100 -1.78 8.33 5.37
C SER A 100 -3.18 7.88 5.85
N LYS A 101 -3.31 6.62 6.29
CA LYS A 101 -4.57 6.12 6.87
C LYS A 101 -4.95 6.81 8.19
N LYS A 102 -3.97 7.27 8.97
CA LYS A 102 -4.21 8.03 10.22
C LYS A 102 -4.64 9.47 9.96
N GLU A 103 -4.05 10.17 9.01
CA GLU A 103 -4.46 11.54 8.64
C GLU A 103 -5.94 11.60 8.21
N VAL A 104 -6.39 10.65 7.38
CA VAL A 104 -7.81 10.57 6.94
C VAL A 104 -8.77 10.35 8.12
N LYS A 105 -8.31 9.69 9.19
CA LYS A 105 -9.12 9.44 10.39
C LYS A 105 -9.12 10.63 11.36
N GLY A 106 -8.10 11.50 11.31
CA GLY A 106 -7.97 12.70 12.16
C GLY A 106 -8.71 13.93 11.64
N ASN A 107 -8.97 14.02 10.33
CA ASN A 107 -9.68 15.15 9.70
C ASN A 107 -11.22 14.99 9.69
N ASN A 108 -11.76 14.05 10.46
CA ASN A 108 -13.20 13.81 10.63
C ASN A 108 -13.59 13.92 12.12
N GLY A 109 -13.00 14.89 12.83
CA GLY A 109 -13.30 15.23 14.23
C GLY A 109 -13.86 16.64 14.34
#